data_AF-A0A2N0VW15-F1
#
_entry.id   AF-A0A2N0VW15-F1
#
_cell.length_a   1.000
_cell.length_b   1.000
_cell.length_c   1.000
_cell.angle_alpha   90.00
_cell.angle_beta   90.00
_cell.angle_gamma   90.00
#
_symmetry.space_group_name_H-M   'P 1'
#
loop_
_entity.id
_entity.type
_entity.pdbx_description
1 polymer ?
#
loop_
_entity_poly.entity_id
_entity_poly.type
_entity_poly.pdbx_seq_one_letter_code
_entity_poly.pdbx_strand_id
1 'polypeptide(L)'
;MITNIPSKEDFYATASHMVNEAWENLTSIAHEYIQLQERNEYYEQSEYHNEENLIVLDNFWNYVRPKLISALALVQQSVEFRLKGLIVEISPYLLITNASKNIPKFDENGNIPFSSFHTLDAQDLFKVHHAYSENKIEEGFFKWYSEMRLLRNTYMHTVELNRDISLEMLFESIITAHNYLNKDYGHWIWSRYNYRSEHASNGIEFKEMPPGNIFEMLPTHIELTSCIKLSSNERCISNFGYNKNNENYFCKPCVSVMEKNDYFNSKYLDECIGTIQYNEVRSKYVCIFCQHEQLEEPAPLWGEEN
;
A
#
# COMPACT_ATOMS: atom_id res chain seq x y z
N MET A 1 30.05 26.20 -3.58
CA MET A 1 28.72 26.23 -2.93
C MET A 1 28.13 24.82 -2.92
N ILE A 2 27.25 24.46 -1.98
CA ILE A 2 26.52 23.18 -2.08
C ILE A 2 25.42 23.32 -3.13
N THR A 3 25.37 22.39 -4.09
CA THR A 3 24.43 22.41 -5.23
C THR A 3 23.57 21.14 -5.24
N ASN A 4 22.49 21.13 -6.05
CA ASN A 4 21.55 20.01 -6.16
C ASN A 4 21.00 19.57 -4.79
N ILE A 5 20.58 20.56 -3.98
CA ILE A 5 19.99 20.32 -2.68
C ILE A 5 18.60 19.71 -2.90
N PRO A 6 18.30 18.53 -2.31
CA PRO A 6 17.02 17.88 -2.52
C PRO A 6 15.89 18.67 -1.85
N SER A 7 14.71 18.57 -2.44
CA SER A 7 13.44 19.04 -1.88
C SER A 7 12.72 17.91 -1.12
N LYS A 8 11.66 18.27 -0.39
CA LYS A 8 10.76 17.31 0.25
C LYS A 8 10.10 16.41 -0.80
N GLU A 9 9.70 17.01 -1.91
CA GLU A 9 9.00 16.38 -3.02
C GLU A 9 9.84 15.30 -3.70
N ASP A 10 11.16 15.51 -3.87
CA ASP A 10 12.08 14.51 -4.44
C ASP A 10 12.07 13.19 -3.64
N PHE A 11 12.07 13.31 -2.30
CA PHE A 11 11.98 12.15 -1.42
C PHE A 11 10.57 11.56 -1.38
N TYR A 12 9.54 12.40 -1.40
CA TYR A 12 8.13 11.97 -1.31
C TYR A 12 7.69 11.21 -2.56
N ALA A 13 8.06 11.66 -3.75
CA ALA A 13 7.78 10.97 -5.00
C ALA A 13 8.42 9.57 -4.99
N THR A 14 9.71 9.48 -4.64
CA THR A 14 10.42 8.20 -4.54
C THR A 14 9.78 7.27 -3.50
N ALA A 15 9.42 7.79 -2.33
CA ALA A 15 8.72 7.02 -1.30
C ALA A 15 7.38 6.49 -1.79
N SER A 16 6.61 7.31 -2.51
CA SER A 16 5.31 6.97 -3.08
C SER A 16 5.42 5.84 -4.10
N HIS A 17 6.39 5.91 -5.02
CA HIS A 17 6.64 4.84 -5.99
C HIS A 17 6.99 3.51 -5.31
N MET A 18 7.92 3.52 -4.35
CA MET A 18 8.36 2.31 -3.66
C MET A 18 7.22 1.58 -2.92
N VAL A 19 6.37 2.32 -2.21
CA VAL A 19 5.26 1.69 -1.46
C VAL A 19 4.15 1.19 -2.39
N ASN A 20 3.89 1.90 -3.49
CA ASN A 20 2.94 1.45 -4.50
C ASN A 20 3.44 0.20 -5.24
N GLU A 21 4.73 0.13 -5.56
CA GLU A 21 5.35 -1.07 -6.14
C GLU A 21 5.31 -2.25 -5.16
N ALA A 22 5.56 -2.01 -3.86
CA ALA A 22 5.40 -3.03 -2.83
C ALA A 22 3.95 -3.56 -2.79
N TRP A 23 2.97 -2.65 -2.76
CA TRP A 23 1.56 -3.01 -2.74
C TRP A 23 1.14 -3.81 -3.97
N GLU A 24 1.53 -3.36 -5.16
CA GLU A 24 1.20 -4.03 -6.43
C GLU A 24 1.74 -5.46 -6.48
N ASN A 25 2.98 -5.66 -6.03
CA ASN A 25 3.57 -6.99 -5.89
C ASN A 25 2.76 -7.87 -4.92
N LEU A 26 2.34 -7.32 -3.78
CA LEU A 26 1.56 -8.06 -2.78
C LEU A 26 0.16 -8.42 -3.29
N THR A 27 -0.52 -7.48 -3.94
CA THR A 27 -1.87 -7.71 -4.48
C THR A 27 -1.85 -8.67 -5.66
N SER A 28 -0.80 -8.66 -6.48
CA SER A 28 -0.60 -9.65 -7.54
C SER A 28 -0.44 -11.06 -6.97
N ILE A 29 0.41 -11.23 -5.94
CA ILE A 29 0.58 -12.52 -5.25
C ILE A 29 -0.73 -12.95 -4.58
N ALA A 30 -1.43 -12.01 -3.93
CA ALA A 30 -2.70 -12.27 -3.27
C ALA A 30 -3.78 -12.74 -4.25
N HIS A 31 -3.90 -12.07 -5.39
CA HIS A 31 -4.86 -12.43 -6.43
C HIS A 31 -4.53 -13.80 -7.03
N GLU A 32 -3.27 -14.09 -7.33
CA GLU A 32 -2.83 -15.40 -7.81
C GLU A 32 -3.18 -16.51 -6.81
N TYR A 33 -2.90 -16.30 -5.52
CA TYR A 33 -3.23 -17.27 -4.47
C TYR A 33 -4.73 -17.53 -4.37
N ILE A 34 -5.57 -16.49 -4.41
CA ILE A 34 -7.03 -16.62 -4.37
C ILE A 34 -7.54 -17.43 -5.56
N GLN A 35 -7.06 -17.15 -6.78
CA GLN A 35 -7.43 -17.89 -7.99
C GLN A 35 -7.06 -19.37 -7.90
N LEU A 36 -5.88 -19.68 -7.34
CA LEU A 36 -5.45 -21.07 -7.11
C LEU A 36 -6.34 -21.78 -6.08
N GLN A 37 -6.74 -21.08 -5.02
CA GLN A 37 -7.65 -21.62 -4.01
C GLN A 37 -9.05 -21.89 -4.58
N GLU A 38 -9.64 -20.92 -5.27
CA GLU A 38 -10.96 -21.05 -5.91
C GLU A 38 -10.97 -22.20 -6.93
N ARG A 39 -9.86 -22.40 -7.65
CA ARG A 39 -9.69 -23.55 -8.56
C ARG A 39 -9.64 -24.89 -7.83
N ASN A 40 -8.92 -24.98 -6.70
CA ASN A 40 -8.90 -26.19 -5.88
C ASN A 40 -10.31 -26.52 -5.36
N GLU A 41 -11.02 -25.52 -4.80
CA GLU A 41 -12.40 -25.67 -4.31
C GLU A 41 -13.34 -26.18 -5.40
N TYR A 42 -13.22 -25.67 -6.63
CA TYR A 42 -14.00 -26.14 -7.77
C TYR A 42 -13.75 -27.63 -8.09
N TYR A 43 -12.49 -28.07 -8.11
CA TYR A 43 -12.16 -29.48 -8.39
C TYR A 43 -12.57 -30.42 -7.25
N GLU A 44 -12.49 -29.98 -5.99
CA GLU A 44 -12.96 -30.74 -4.82
C GLU A 44 -14.47 -31.01 -4.90
N GLN A 45 -15.23 -30.05 -5.43
CA GLN A 45 -16.69 -30.17 -5.57
C GLN A 45 -17.13 -30.85 -6.88
N SER A 46 -16.21 -31.13 -7.81
CA SER A 46 -16.54 -31.71 -9.11
C SER A 46 -16.74 -33.22 -9.05
N GLU A 47 -17.68 -33.74 -9.85
CA GLU A 47 -17.94 -35.19 -9.98
C GLU A 47 -16.75 -35.97 -10.59
N TYR A 48 -15.77 -35.26 -11.17
CA TYR A 48 -14.54 -35.80 -11.76
C TYR A 48 -13.33 -35.63 -10.83
N HIS A 49 -13.55 -35.57 -9.51
CA HIS A 49 -12.50 -35.39 -8.53
C HIS A 49 -11.38 -36.43 -8.69
N ASN A 50 -10.17 -35.95 -8.91
CA ASN A 50 -8.93 -36.71 -8.83
C ASN A 50 -7.93 -35.84 -8.05
N GLU A 51 -7.35 -36.38 -6.97
CA GLU A 51 -6.37 -35.70 -6.13
C GLU A 51 -5.16 -35.20 -6.94
N GLU A 52 -4.84 -35.83 -8.08
CA GLU A 52 -3.78 -35.39 -9.00
C GLU A 52 -4.05 -34.01 -9.64
N ASN A 53 -5.30 -33.53 -9.65
CA ASN A 53 -5.68 -32.23 -10.20
C ASN A 53 -5.55 -31.08 -9.19
N LEU A 54 -5.35 -31.38 -7.90
CA LEU A 54 -5.20 -30.36 -6.86
C LEU A 54 -3.82 -29.70 -6.91
N ILE A 55 -3.81 -28.37 -6.79
CA ILE A 55 -2.57 -27.61 -6.77
C ILE A 55 -1.99 -27.62 -5.35
N VAL A 56 -0.74 -28.07 -5.22
CA VAL A 56 0.00 -28.06 -3.95
C VAL A 56 0.43 -26.62 -3.62
N LEU A 57 -0.29 -25.97 -2.70
CA LEU A 57 -0.08 -24.57 -2.33
C LEU A 57 1.18 -24.32 -1.48
N ASP A 58 1.79 -25.33 -0.86
CA ASP A 58 3.01 -25.14 -0.07
C ASP A 58 4.21 -24.70 -0.93
N ASN A 59 4.29 -25.20 -2.16
CA ASN A 59 5.32 -24.79 -3.11
C ASN A 59 5.14 -23.34 -3.57
N PHE A 60 3.90 -22.83 -3.57
CA PHE A 60 3.60 -21.45 -3.94
C PHE A 60 4.26 -20.48 -2.95
N TRP A 61 4.10 -20.70 -1.65
CA TRP A 61 4.67 -19.81 -0.63
C TRP A 61 6.20 -19.79 -0.67
N ASN A 62 6.84 -20.94 -0.89
CA ASN A 62 8.29 -21.02 -1.11
C ASN A 62 8.72 -20.23 -2.36
N TYR A 63 7.95 -20.31 -3.44
CA TYR A 63 8.22 -19.61 -4.69
C TYR A 63 8.09 -18.09 -4.55
N VAL A 64 7.05 -17.59 -3.87
CA VAL A 64 6.80 -16.14 -3.75
C VAL A 64 7.57 -15.48 -2.59
N ARG A 65 8.16 -16.26 -1.67
CA ARG A 65 8.89 -15.73 -0.51
C ARG A 65 9.94 -14.65 -0.85
N PRO A 66 10.79 -14.78 -1.89
CA PRO A 66 11.72 -13.71 -2.26
C PRO A 66 11.02 -12.40 -2.67
N LYS A 67 9.84 -12.49 -3.31
CA LYS A 67 9.03 -11.31 -3.67
C LYS A 67 8.46 -10.64 -2.42
N LEU A 68 8.01 -11.40 -1.43
CA LEU A 68 7.54 -10.86 -0.15
C LEU A 68 8.64 -10.12 0.61
N ILE A 69 9.87 -10.66 0.62
CA ILE A 69 11.04 -9.99 1.24
C ILE A 69 11.40 -8.70 0.49
N SER A 70 11.31 -8.73 -0.84
CA SER A 70 11.55 -7.55 -1.67
C SER A 70 10.51 -6.47 -1.39
N ALA A 71 9.22 -6.83 -1.28
CA ALA A 71 8.16 -5.92 -0.89
C ALA A 71 8.40 -5.31 0.49
N LEU A 72 8.79 -6.12 1.50
CA LEU A 72 9.16 -5.62 2.83
C LEU A 72 10.29 -4.57 2.76
N ALA A 73 11.31 -4.83 1.95
CA ALA A 73 12.41 -3.89 1.77
C ALA A 73 11.95 -2.57 1.14
N LEU A 74 11.04 -2.62 0.16
CA LEU A 74 10.45 -1.44 -0.48
C LEU A 74 9.60 -0.61 0.51
N VAL A 75 8.79 -1.25 1.36
CA VAL A 75 8.04 -0.54 2.42
C VAL A 75 9.01 0.21 3.34
N GLN A 76 10.10 -0.42 3.77
CA GLN A 76 11.07 0.21 4.66
C GLN A 76 11.82 1.36 4.01
N GLN A 77 12.25 1.19 2.75
CA GLN A 77 12.87 2.25 1.98
C GLN A 77 11.90 3.42 1.79
N SER A 78 10.63 3.14 1.49
CA SER A 78 9.59 4.17 1.41
C SER A 78 9.49 4.99 2.70
N VAL A 79 9.44 4.32 3.86
CA VAL A 79 9.42 4.99 5.17
C VAL A 79 10.69 5.84 5.39
N GLU A 80 11.87 5.31 5.05
CA GLU A 80 13.13 6.06 5.16
C GLU A 80 13.13 7.33 4.30
N PHE A 81 12.71 7.21 3.03
CA PHE A 81 12.61 8.36 2.12
C PHE A 81 11.58 9.36 2.64
N ARG A 82 10.43 8.91 3.15
CA ARG A 82 9.42 9.79 3.73
C ARG A 82 9.95 10.57 4.93
N LEU A 83 10.67 9.91 5.85
CA LEU A 83 11.34 10.57 6.97
C LEU A 83 12.40 11.58 6.51
N LYS A 84 13.17 11.26 5.46
CA LYS A 84 14.14 12.19 4.87
C LYS A 84 13.46 13.44 4.31
N GLY A 85 12.34 13.28 3.60
CA GLY A 85 11.54 14.41 3.11
C GLY A 85 11.06 15.32 4.24
N LEU A 86 10.58 14.74 5.35
CA LEU A 86 10.20 15.50 6.55
C LEU A 86 11.38 16.27 7.17
N ILE A 87 12.57 15.69 7.20
CA ILE A 87 13.77 16.37 7.72
C ILE A 87 14.21 17.50 6.79
N VAL A 88 14.16 17.27 5.48
CA VAL A 88 14.55 18.26 4.45
C VAL A 88 13.66 19.48 4.48
N GLU A 89 12.38 19.30 4.75
CA GLU A 89 11.43 20.41 4.95
C GLU A 89 11.84 21.34 6.10
N ILE A 90 12.43 20.79 7.17
CA ILE A 90 13.00 21.60 8.26
C ILE A 90 14.30 22.25 7.79
N SER A 91 15.24 21.42 7.32
CA SER A 91 16.48 21.85 6.70
C SER A 91 17.18 20.67 6.01
N PRO A 92 17.54 20.79 4.73
CA PRO A 92 18.24 19.73 4.01
C PRO A 92 19.60 19.40 4.61
N TYR A 93 20.24 20.35 5.28
CA TYR A 93 21.56 20.16 5.89
C TYR A 93 21.51 19.26 7.14
N LEU A 94 20.34 19.06 7.76
CA LEU A 94 20.17 18.11 8.86
C LEU A 94 20.37 16.66 8.43
N LEU A 95 20.24 16.36 7.14
CA LEU A 95 20.55 15.03 6.61
C LEU A 95 22.05 14.75 6.53
N ILE A 96 22.92 15.76 6.54
CA ILE A 96 24.37 15.56 6.36
C ILE A 96 24.99 15.11 7.67
N THR A 97 25.73 14.00 7.63
CA THR A 97 26.49 13.48 8.76
C THR A 97 27.99 13.66 8.54
N ASN A 98 28.75 13.79 9.64
CA ASN A 98 30.21 13.75 9.64
C ASN A 98 30.90 14.75 8.68
N ALA A 99 30.25 15.88 8.37
CA ALA A 99 30.77 16.91 7.48
C ALA A 99 32.19 17.40 7.86
N SER A 100 32.61 17.26 9.13
CA SER A 100 33.92 17.71 9.59
C SER A 100 35.08 16.73 9.32
N LYS A 101 34.83 15.44 9.09
CA LYS A 101 35.92 14.44 8.97
C LYS A 101 36.31 14.14 7.52
N ASN A 102 35.38 14.20 6.58
CA ASN A 102 35.60 13.88 5.17
C ASN A 102 34.78 14.84 4.28
N ILE A 103 35.16 16.12 4.22
CA ILE A 103 34.51 17.08 3.32
C ILE A 103 34.75 16.60 1.88
N PRO A 104 33.69 16.45 1.05
CA PRO A 104 33.88 16.07 -0.34
C PRO A 104 34.70 17.10 -1.11
N LYS A 105 35.40 16.64 -2.17
CA LYS A 105 36.21 17.55 -2.99
C LYS A 105 35.31 18.50 -3.79
N PHE A 106 35.77 19.73 -3.96
CA PHE A 106 35.17 20.69 -4.86
C PHE A 106 35.36 20.26 -6.31
N ASP A 107 34.37 20.55 -7.16
CA ASP A 107 34.50 20.48 -8.61
C ASP A 107 35.36 21.64 -9.15
N GLU A 108 35.58 21.66 -10.47
CA GLU A 108 36.38 22.69 -11.16
C GLU A 108 35.81 24.11 -10.96
N ASN A 109 34.54 24.24 -10.59
CA ASN A 109 33.84 25.50 -10.35
C ASN A 109 33.70 25.85 -8.86
N GLY A 110 34.33 25.10 -7.95
CA GLY A 110 34.22 25.34 -6.50
C GLY A 110 32.89 24.91 -5.86
N ASN A 111 32.14 24.02 -6.51
CA ASN A 111 30.88 23.47 -6.03
C ASN A 111 31.03 22.03 -5.51
N ILE A 112 30.10 21.64 -4.64
CA ILE A 112 29.97 20.26 -4.15
C ILE A 112 28.49 19.87 -4.30
N PRO A 113 28.15 18.83 -5.07
CA PRO A 113 26.77 18.36 -5.14
C PRO A 113 26.38 17.70 -3.81
N PHE A 114 25.13 17.91 -3.37
CA PHE A 114 24.62 17.40 -2.10
C PHE A 114 24.81 15.87 -1.97
N SER A 115 24.64 15.14 -3.07
CA SER A 115 24.82 13.68 -3.13
C SER A 115 26.23 13.19 -2.80
N SER A 116 27.24 14.07 -2.78
CA SER A 116 28.59 13.72 -2.37
C SER A 116 28.77 13.66 -0.85
N PHE A 117 27.83 14.20 -0.08
CA PHE A 117 27.87 14.14 1.37
C PHE A 117 27.34 12.80 1.88
N HIS A 118 27.97 12.30 2.95
CA HIS A 118 27.40 11.20 3.70
C HIS A 118 26.14 11.69 4.44
N THR A 119 25.07 10.91 4.38
CA THR A 119 23.78 11.26 4.97
C THR A 119 23.46 10.42 6.20
N LEU A 120 22.47 10.84 6.99
CA LEU A 120 21.96 10.08 8.12
C LEU A 120 21.59 8.64 7.75
N ASP A 121 21.96 7.73 8.65
CA ASP A 121 21.50 6.35 8.63
C ASP A 121 20.02 6.27 9.06
N ALA A 122 19.33 5.24 8.58
CA ALA A 122 17.91 4.98 8.86
C ALA A 122 17.54 5.05 10.35
N GLN A 123 18.45 4.62 11.24
CA GLN A 123 18.24 4.61 12.69
C GLN A 123 18.18 5.99 13.34
N ASP A 124 18.80 6.98 12.71
CA ASP A 124 18.92 8.33 13.26
C ASP A 124 17.88 9.28 12.67
N LEU A 125 17.24 8.91 11.55
CA LEU A 125 16.20 9.72 10.89
C LEU A 125 15.07 10.10 11.87
N PHE A 126 14.49 9.14 12.58
CA PHE A 126 13.43 9.42 13.53
C PHE A 126 13.88 10.36 14.65
N LYS A 127 15.08 10.13 15.21
CA LYS A 127 15.61 10.94 16.32
C LYS A 127 15.87 12.37 15.89
N VAL A 128 16.45 12.57 14.70
CA VAL A 128 16.70 13.90 14.14
C VAL A 128 15.39 14.61 13.86
N HIS A 129 14.44 13.97 13.16
CA HIS A 129 13.12 14.57 12.96
C HIS A 129 12.45 14.92 14.30
N HIS A 130 12.46 13.99 15.26
CA HIS A 130 11.87 14.21 16.57
C HIS A 130 12.59 15.28 17.39
N ALA A 131 13.88 15.54 17.20
CA ALA A 131 14.57 16.63 17.90
C ALA A 131 14.19 18.01 17.31
N TYR A 132 14.11 18.13 15.99
CA TYR A 132 14.01 19.43 15.31
C TYR A 132 12.61 19.79 14.80
N SER A 133 11.69 18.85 14.66
CA SER A 133 10.34 19.09 14.12
C SER A 133 9.39 19.65 15.18
N GLU A 134 8.54 20.61 14.83
CA GLU A 134 7.41 21.01 15.69
C GLU A 134 6.29 19.95 15.67
N ASN A 135 6.10 19.29 14.54
CA ASN A 135 5.11 18.23 14.34
C ASN A 135 5.71 16.87 14.67
N LYS A 136 5.69 16.49 15.95
CA LYS A 136 6.24 15.19 16.38
C LYS A 136 5.42 14.04 15.81
N ILE A 137 6.11 13.04 15.26
CA ILE A 137 5.51 11.74 14.96
C ILE A 137 5.29 11.01 16.29
N GLU A 138 4.15 10.32 16.41
CA GLU A 138 3.76 9.57 17.60
C GLU A 138 4.82 8.54 18.01
N GLU A 139 5.04 8.34 19.31
CA GLU A 139 6.06 7.40 19.81
C GLU A 139 5.81 5.95 19.36
N GLY A 140 4.55 5.57 19.16
CA GLY A 140 4.16 4.25 18.63
C GLY A 140 4.82 3.95 17.28
N PHE A 141 5.06 4.97 16.45
CA PHE A 141 5.76 4.83 15.18
C PHE A 141 7.20 4.36 15.37
N PHE A 142 7.94 4.88 16.35
CA PHE A 142 9.35 4.51 16.53
C PHE A 142 9.50 3.05 16.89
N LYS A 143 8.62 2.55 17.76
CA LYS A 143 8.58 1.13 18.13
C LYS A 143 8.29 0.27 16.90
N TRP A 144 7.20 0.57 16.19
CA TRP A 144 6.82 -0.14 14.97
C TRP A 144 7.92 -0.12 13.89
N TYR A 145 8.51 1.06 13.63
CA TYR A 145 9.57 1.22 12.65
C TYR A 145 10.84 0.44 13.01
N SER A 146 11.18 0.40 14.30
CA SER A 146 12.31 -0.39 14.80
C SER A 146 12.06 -1.89 14.64
N GLU A 147 10.86 -2.36 14.96
CA GLU A 147 10.44 -3.76 14.77
C GLU A 147 10.49 -4.17 13.30
N MET A 148 10.00 -3.31 12.40
CA MET A 148 10.11 -3.52 10.95
C MET A 148 11.57 -3.71 10.52
N ARG A 149 12.46 -2.80 10.92
CA ARG A 149 13.89 -2.90 10.55
C ARG A 149 14.54 -4.19 11.06
N LEU A 150 14.20 -4.61 12.27
CA LEU A 150 14.65 -5.91 12.81
C LEU A 150 14.14 -7.06 11.95
N LEU A 151 12.85 -7.03 11.59
CA LEU A 151 12.23 -8.04 10.73
C LEU A 151 12.92 -8.19 9.38
N ARG A 152 13.26 -7.07 8.70
CA ARG A 152 14.04 -7.13 7.44
C ARG A 152 15.41 -7.74 7.66
N ASN A 153 16.11 -7.34 8.72
CA ASN A 153 17.43 -7.90 9.01
C ASN A 153 17.34 -9.41 9.25
N THR A 154 16.31 -9.87 9.97
CA THR A 154 16.06 -11.30 10.17
C THR A 154 15.85 -12.00 8.83
N TYR A 155 14.98 -11.49 7.96
CA TYR A 155 14.69 -12.14 6.69
C TYR A 155 15.80 -12.07 5.65
N MET A 156 16.59 -10.99 5.64
CA MET A 156 17.70 -10.80 4.70
C MET A 156 18.98 -11.52 5.14
N HIS A 157 19.21 -11.67 6.44
CA HIS A 157 20.50 -12.18 6.96
C HIS A 157 20.42 -13.54 7.67
N THR A 158 19.21 -14.06 7.93
CA THR A 158 19.02 -15.30 8.69
C THR A 158 18.07 -16.24 7.95
N VAL A 159 18.51 -17.48 7.72
CA VAL A 159 17.71 -18.57 7.14
C VAL A 159 16.87 -19.22 8.24
N GLU A 160 16.19 -18.43 9.08
CA GLU A 160 15.29 -18.97 10.09
C GLU A 160 13.97 -19.38 9.41
N LEU A 161 13.75 -20.69 9.31
CA LEU A 161 12.60 -21.32 8.65
C LEU A 161 11.28 -21.21 9.45
N ASN A 162 11.31 -20.68 10.68
CA ASN A 162 10.19 -20.75 11.64
C ASN A 162 9.40 -19.44 11.82
N ARG A 163 9.71 -18.39 11.08
CA ARG A 163 8.92 -17.14 11.10
C ARG A 163 8.57 -16.75 9.69
N ASP A 164 7.47 -17.25 9.13
CA ASP A 164 7.13 -16.86 7.76
C ASP A 164 6.60 -15.43 7.67
N ILE A 165 7.05 -14.75 6.62
CA ILE A 165 6.56 -13.45 6.20
C ILE A 165 5.19 -13.65 5.52
N SER A 166 4.14 -12.99 6.01
CA SER A 166 2.79 -13.15 5.47
C SER A 166 2.32 -11.92 4.70
N LEU A 167 1.40 -12.12 3.76
CA LEU A 167 0.75 -11.02 3.02
C LEU A 167 0.02 -10.06 3.97
N GLU A 168 -0.73 -10.59 4.93
CA GLU A 168 -1.46 -9.80 5.92
C GLU A 168 -0.53 -8.83 6.68
N MET A 169 0.60 -9.33 7.18
CA MET A 169 1.59 -8.51 7.89
C MET A 169 2.11 -7.37 7.01
N LEU A 170 2.35 -7.63 5.73
CA LEU A 170 2.89 -6.63 4.81
C LEU A 170 1.84 -5.61 4.38
N PHE A 171 0.58 -6.03 4.15
CA PHE A 171 -0.53 -5.11 3.95
C PHE A 171 -0.71 -4.20 5.16
N GLU A 172 -0.71 -4.76 6.37
CA GLU A 172 -0.79 -3.99 7.61
C GLU A 172 0.38 -3.01 7.74
N SER A 173 1.60 -3.43 7.37
CA SER A 173 2.79 -2.57 7.43
C SER A 173 2.66 -1.35 6.51
N ILE A 174 2.12 -1.53 5.30
CA ILE A 174 1.88 -0.42 4.36
C ILE A 174 0.83 0.55 4.92
N ILE A 175 -0.30 0.02 5.41
CA ILE A 175 -1.38 0.85 5.96
C ILE A 175 -0.91 1.59 7.21
N THR A 176 -0.16 0.93 8.07
CA THR A 176 0.42 1.52 9.28
C THR A 176 1.40 2.64 8.94
N ALA A 177 2.32 2.40 7.99
CA ALA A 177 3.24 3.41 7.49
C ALA A 177 2.49 4.63 6.96
N HIS A 178 1.44 4.38 6.17
CA HIS A 178 0.61 5.43 5.59
C HIS A 178 -0.07 6.28 6.66
N ASN A 179 -0.72 5.65 7.62
CA ASN A 179 -1.43 6.35 8.69
C ASN A 179 -0.52 7.22 9.56
N TYR A 180 0.73 6.79 9.80
CA TYR A 180 1.68 7.60 10.56
C TYR A 180 2.27 8.78 9.77
N LEU A 181 2.56 8.59 8.47
CA LEU A 181 3.41 9.51 7.69
C LEU A 181 2.67 10.32 6.61
N ASN A 182 1.38 10.03 6.40
CA ASN A 182 0.54 10.66 5.39
C ASN A 182 -0.79 11.16 5.98
N LYS A 183 -0.76 11.76 7.18
CA LYS A 183 -1.97 12.24 7.89
C LYS A 183 -2.81 13.24 7.10
N ASP A 184 -2.18 14.01 6.21
CA ASP A 184 -2.86 14.99 5.35
C ASP A 184 -3.51 14.35 4.10
N TYR A 185 -3.30 13.05 3.89
CA TYR A 185 -3.86 12.29 2.77
C TYR A 185 -5.04 11.44 3.24
N GLY A 186 -5.89 11.02 2.29
CA GLY A 186 -6.92 10.01 2.56
C GLY A 186 -6.33 8.68 3.02
N HIS A 187 -7.18 7.72 3.39
CA HIS A 187 -6.71 6.38 3.75
C HIS A 187 -5.93 5.70 2.61
N TRP A 188 -5.13 4.69 2.95
CA TRP A 188 -4.20 4.05 2.01
C TRP A 188 -4.81 3.65 0.66
N ILE A 189 -5.99 3.01 0.68
CA ILE A 189 -6.66 2.55 -0.56
C ILE A 189 -7.03 3.73 -1.47
N TRP A 190 -7.46 4.86 -0.89
CA TRP A 190 -7.72 6.07 -1.67
C TRP A 190 -6.43 6.67 -2.25
N SER A 191 -5.36 6.67 -1.46
CA SER A 191 -4.03 7.08 -1.95
C SER A 191 -3.51 6.17 -3.07
N ARG A 192 -3.73 4.86 -2.97
CA ARG A 192 -3.42 3.87 -4.01
C ARG A 192 -4.21 4.15 -5.29
N TYR A 193 -5.51 4.41 -5.17
CA TYR A 193 -6.36 4.77 -6.32
C TYR A 193 -5.88 6.05 -7.01
N ASN A 194 -5.56 7.10 -6.26
CA ASN A 194 -5.04 8.35 -6.83
C ASN A 194 -3.69 8.14 -7.52
N TYR A 195 -2.78 7.40 -6.88
CA TYR A 195 -1.49 7.05 -7.49
C TYR A 195 -1.69 6.31 -8.81
N ARG A 196 -2.53 5.26 -8.84
CA ARG A 196 -2.82 4.51 -10.07
C ARG A 196 -3.42 5.43 -11.13
N SER A 197 -4.35 6.31 -10.75
CA SER A 197 -5.02 7.24 -11.66
C SER A 197 -4.06 8.22 -12.33
N GLU A 198 -3.10 8.76 -11.57
CA GLU A 198 -2.04 9.66 -12.07
C GLU A 198 -1.04 8.92 -12.97
N HIS A 199 -0.81 7.63 -12.70
CA HIS A 199 0.14 6.80 -13.45
C HIS A 199 -0.54 5.92 -14.50
N ALA A 200 -1.85 6.07 -14.68
CA ALA A 200 -2.61 5.36 -15.67
C ALA A 200 -1.96 5.57 -17.05
N SER A 201 -2.03 4.57 -17.91
CA SER A 201 -1.39 4.66 -19.23
C SER A 201 0.14 4.84 -19.19
N ASN A 202 0.80 4.35 -18.13
CA ASN A 202 2.23 4.55 -17.89
C ASN A 202 2.64 6.03 -17.77
N GLY A 203 1.74 6.88 -17.25
CA GLY A 203 1.97 8.32 -17.12
C GLY A 203 1.88 9.11 -18.43
N ILE A 204 1.30 8.51 -19.48
CA ILE A 204 1.09 9.16 -20.78
C ILE A 204 -0.36 9.64 -20.87
N GLU A 205 -0.54 10.95 -21.06
CA GLU A 205 -1.86 11.52 -21.34
C GLU A 205 -2.32 11.18 -22.76
N PHE A 206 -3.24 10.23 -22.88
CA PHE A 206 -3.93 9.98 -24.14
C PHE A 206 -5.15 10.89 -24.26
N LYS A 207 -5.20 11.72 -25.31
CA LYS A 207 -6.29 12.70 -25.54
C LYS A 207 -7.67 12.07 -25.71
N GLU A 208 -7.74 10.81 -26.14
CA GLU A 208 -8.97 10.12 -26.51
C GLU A 208 -9.35 9.00 -25.53
N MET A 209 -8.55 8.78 -24.48
CA MET A 209 -8.89 7.80 -23.45
C MET A 209 -9.62 8.47 -22.29
N PRO A 210 -10.60 7.80 -21.68
CA PRO A 210 -11.13 8.20 -20.39
C PRO A 210 -10.01 8.48 -19.39
N PRO A 211 -10.15 9.50 -18.53
CA PRO A 211 -9.13 9.80 -17.53
C PRO A 211 -8.87 8.61 -16.61
N GLY A 212 -7.62 8.49 -16.11
CA GLY A 212 -7.16 7.33 -15.34
C GLY A 212 -8.03 6.99 -14.13
N ASN A 213 -8.66 8.00 -13.53
CA ASN A 213 -9.59 7.83 -12.41
C ASN A 213 -10.80 6.93 -12.77
N ILE A 214 -11.21 6.85 -14.04
CA ILE A 214 -12.26 5.93 -14.48
C ILE A 214 -11.74 4.49 -14.55
N PHE A 215 -10.59 4.29 -15.21
CA PHE A 215 -10.03 2.95 -15.45
C PHE A 215 -9.51 2.26 -14.18
N GLU A 216 -8.96 3.04 -13.24
CA GLU A 216 -8.26 2.50 -12.09
C GLU A 216 -9.18 2.20 -10.90
N MET A 217 -10.45 2.59 -10.96
CA MET A 217 -11.42 2.38 -9.89
C MET A 217 -11.66 0.88 -9.63
N LEU A 218 -11.98 0.12 -10.69
CA LEU A 218 -12.25 -1.32 -10.60
C LEU A 218 -11.00 -2.13 -10.19
N PRO A 219 -9.83 -1.98 -10.84
CA PRO A 219 -8.61 -2.65 -10.39
C PRO A 219 -8.26 -2.38 -8.92
N THR A 220 -8.46 -1.15 -8.43
CA THR A 220 -8.19 -0.86 -7.01
C THR A 220 -9.21 -1.53 -6.07
N HIS A 221 -10.46 -1.74 -6.52
CA HIS A 221 -11.43 -2.54 -5.76
C HIS A 221 -11.07 -4.03 -5.73
N ILE A 222 -10.50 -4.57 -6.81
CA ILE A 222 -9.97 -5.95 -6.85
C ILE A 222 -8.78 -6.07 -5.88
N GLU A 223 -7.85 -5.11 -5.89
CA GLU A 223 -6.73 -5.06 -4.93
C GLU A 223 -7.22 -5.04 -3.47
N LEU A 224 -8.19 -4.18 -3.15
CA LEU A 224 -8.82 -4.13 -1.84
C LEU A 224 -9.48 -5.47 -1.49
N THR A 225 -10.17 -6.09 -2.43
CA THR A 225 -10.83 -7.39 -2.24
C THR A 225 -9.82 -8.48 -1.89
N SER A 226 -8.69 -8.56 -2.61
CA SER A 226 -7.62 -9.51 -2.30
C SER A 226 -7.02 -9.26 -0.91
N CYS A 227 -6.78 -8.00 -0.55
CA CYS A 227 -6.29 -7.63 0.78
C CYS A 227 -7.28 -8.04 1.88
N ILE A 228 -8.58 -7.77 1.71
CA ILE A 228 -9.61 -8.15 2.68
C ILE A 228 -9.72 -9.67 2.75
N LYS A 229 -9.86 -10.40 1.64
CA LYS A 229 -9.99 -11.86 1.62
C LYS A 229 -8.86 -12.55 2.41
N LEU A 230 -7.61 -12.11 2.25
CA LEU A 230 -6.44 -12.74 2.89
C LEU A 230 -6.07 -12.21 4.28
N SER A 231 -6.66 -11.11 4.73
CA SER A 231 -6.46 -10.62 6.10
C SER A 231 -7.43 -11.31 7.06
N SER A 232 -7.08 -11.45 8.33
CA SER A 232 -7.99 -11.85 9.39
C SER A 232 -9.07 -10.78 9.62
N ASN A 233 -10.20 -11.18 10.20
CA ASN A 233 -11.29 -10.25 10.49
C ASN A 233 -10.86 -9.12 11.43
N GLU A 234 -10.02 -9.42 12.43
CA GLU A 234 -9.47 -8.45 13.37
C GLU A 234 -8.68 -7.35 12.64
N ARG A 235 -7.81 -7.75 11.70
CA ARG A 235 -7.03 -6.79 10.89
C ARG A 235 -7.89 -6.01 9.92
N CYS A 236 -8.93 -6.61 9.34
CA CYS A 236 -9.88 -5.87 8.51
C CYS A 236 -10.59 -4.77 9.30
N ILE A 237 -11.02 -5.07 10.52
CA ILE A 237 -11.67 -4.10 11.42
C ILE A 237 -10.67 -3.00 11.80
N SER A 238 -9.45 -3.35 12.22
CA SER A 238 -8.46 -2.36 12.65
C SER A 238 -8.01 -1.44 11.53
N ASN A 239 -7.79 -1.98 10.32
CA ASN A 239 -7.15 -1.25 9.23
C ASN A 239 -8.15 -0.52 8.34
N PHE A 240 -9.36 -1.05 8.18
CA PHE A 240 -10.37 -0.53 7.25
C PHE A 240 -11.71 -0.21 7.91
N GLY A 241 -11.92 -0.61 9.17
CA GLY A 241 -13.25 -0.58 9.78
C GLY A 241 -14.23 -1.56 9.13
N TYR A 242 -13.72 -2.62 8.49
CA TYR A 242 -14.51 -3.61 7.76
C TYR A 242 -14.61 -4.92 8.55
N ASN A 243 -15.83 -5.37 8.82
CA ASN A 243 -16.08 -6.66 9.48
C ASN A 243 -16.56 -7.67 8.43
N LYS A 244 -15.77 -8.71 8.17
CA LYS A 244 -16.07 -9.76 7.19
C LYS A 244 -17.38 -10.49 7.43
N ASN A 245 -17.86 -10.49 8.68
CA ASN A 245 -19.09 -11.20 9.06
C ASN A 245 -20.34 -10.31 8.94
N ASN A 246 -20.17 -9.00 8.72
CA ASN A 246 -21.29 -8.10 8.52
C ASN A 246 -21.77 -8.16 7.07
N GLU A 247 -23.07 -7.90 6.88
CA GLU A 247 -23.61 -7.64 5.55
C GLU A 247 -22.85 -6.50 4.89
N ASN A 248 -22.60 -6.67 3.60
CA ASN A 248 -21.85 -5.73 2.79
C ASN A 248 -22.56 -5.52 1.47
N TYR A 249 -22.40 -4.33 0.92
CA TYR A 249 -23.09 -3.89 -0.29
C TYR A 249 -22.15 -3.11 -1.18
N PHE A 250 -22.39 -3.13 -2.47
CA PHE A 250 -21.59 -2.36 -3.41
C PHE A 250 -21.90 -0.86 -3.31
N CYS A 251 -20.85 -0.05 -3.41
CA CYS A 251 -20.98 1.39 -3.36
C CYS A 251 -21.43 1.96 -4.71
N LYS A 252 -22.69 2.43 -4.80
CA LYS A 252 -23.25 3.05 -6.02
C LYS A 252 -22.36 4.19 -6.57
N PRO A 253 -21.83 5.12 -5.75
CA PRO A 253 -20.86 6.10 -6.24
C PRO A 253 -19.60 5.51 -6.89
N CYS A 254 -18.99 4.47 -6.30
CA CYS A 254 -17.82 3.82 -6.89
C CYS A 254 -18.18 3.15 -8.22
N VAL A 255 -19.30 2.40 -8.25
CA VAL A 255 -19.77 1.70 -9.45
C VAL A 255 -20.12 2.69 -10.56
N SER A 256 -20.76 3.82 -10.24
CA SER A 256 -21.05 4.88 -11.20
C SER A 256 -19.79 5.48 -11.84
N VAL A 257 -18.63 5.45 -11.16
CA VAL A 257 -17.35 5.81 -11.79
C VAL A 257 -16.89 4.72 -12.75
N MET A 258 -16.99 3.45 -12.35
CA MET A 258 -16.61 2.31 -13.19
C MET A 258 -17.46 2.23 -14.47
N GLU A 259 -18.76 2.49 -14.38
CA GLU A 259 -19.72 2.50 -15.50
C GLU A 259 -19.42 3.55 -16.57
N LYS A 260 -18.59 4.56 -16.28
CA LYS A 260 -18.11 5.53 -17.28
C LYS A 260 -17.05 4.95 -18.22
N ASN A 261 -16.53 3.77 -17.92
CA ASN A 261 -15.67 3.03 -18.83
C ASN A 261 -16.53 2.25 -19.82
N ASP A 262 -16.38 2.52 -21.12
CA ASP A 262 -17.13 1.84 -22.19
C ASP A 262 -16.94 0.31 -22.18
N TYR A 263 -15.85 -0.18 -21.60
CA TYR A 263 -15.56 -1.61 -21.48
C TYR A 263 -16.04 -2.22 -20.16
N PHE A 264 -16.65 -1.46 -19.27
CA PHE A 264 -17.13 -1.98 -17.99
C PHE A 264 -18.29 -2.96 -18.19
N ASN A 265 -18.14 -4.14 -17.61
CA ASN A 265 -19.19 -5.12 -17.46
C ASN A 265 -19.45 -5.35 -15.97
N SER A 266 -20.72 -5.35 -15.58
CA SER A 266 -21.10 -5.58 -14.19
C SER A 266 -20.61 -6.90 -13.59
N LYS A 267 -20.38 -7.92 -14.42
CA LYS A 267 -19.80 -9.21 -13.99
C LYS A 267 -18.41 -9.05 -13.38
N TYR A 268 -17.68 -7.98 -13.70
CA TYR A 268 -16.40 -7.71 -13.05
C TYR A 268 -16.54 -7.37 -11.56
N LEU A 269 -17.73 -7.00 -11.10
CA LEU A 269 -18.00 -6.82 -9.68
C LEU A 269 -18.04 -8.15 -8.91
N ASP A 270 -18.19 -9.29 -9.58
CA ASP A 270 -18.13 -10.62 -8.94
C ASP A 270 -16.75 -10.90 -8.32
N GLU A 271 -15.70 -10.23 -8.83
CA GLU A 271 -14.34 -10.26 -8.27
C GLU A 271 -14.16 -9.31 -7.08
N CYS A 272 -15.16 -8.48 -6.78
CA CYS A 272 -15.09 -7.43 -5.77
C CYS A 272 -15.96 -7.73 -4.55
N ILE A 273 -15.52 -7.32 -3.37
CA ILE A 273 -16.38 -7.27 -2.18
C ILE A 273 -17.34 -6.07 -2.25
N GLY A 274 -18.49 -6.18 -1.58
CA GLY A 274 -19.26 -5.01 -1.19
C GLY A 274 -18.44 -4.15 -0.22
N THR A 275 -18.34 -2.86 -0.50
CA THR A 275 -17.51 -1.92 0.29
C THR A 275 -18.29 -1.11 1.30
N ILE A 276 -19.63 -1.12 1.25
CA ILE A 276 -20.49 -0.45 2.22
C ILE A 276 -20.85 -1.40 3.35
N GLN A 277 -20.65 -0.97 4.60
CA GLN A 277 -21.15 -1.62 5.80
C GLN A 277 -21.74 -0.60 6.78
N TYR A 278 -22.63 -1.05 7.66
CA TYR A 278 -23.12 -0.21 8.75
C TYR A 278 -22.01 0.03 9.77
N ASN A 279 -21.75 1.31 10.05
CA ASN A 279 -20.81 1.76 11.06
C ASN A 279 -21.57 2.22 12.29
N GLU A 280 -21.46 1.47 13.39
CA GLU A 280 -22.19 1.74 14.63
C GLU A 280 -21.85 3.12 15.22
N VAL A 281 -20.56 3.48 15.22
CA VAL A 281 -20.06 4.75 15.80
C VAL A 281 -20.66 5.95 15.07
N ARG A 282 -20.78 5.86 13.74
CA ARG A 282 -21.35 6.94 12.91
C ARG A 282 -22.86 6.83 12.77
N SER A 283 -23.45 5.69 13.15
CA SER A 283 -24.86 5.37 12.92
C SER A 283 -25.29 5.55 11.45
N LYS A 284 -24.44 5.09 10.53
CA LYS A 284 -24.61 5.23 9.07
C LYS A 284 -23.97 4.06 8.34
N TYR A 285 -24.42 3.80 7.11
CA TYR A 285 -23.71 2.96 6.16
C TYR A 285 -22.55 3.73 5.53
N VAL A 286 -21.36 3.17 5.56
CA VAL A 286 -20.13 3.83 5.10
C VAL A 286 -19.37 2.93 4.14
N CYS A 287 -18.95 3.48 3.00
CA CYS A 287 -18.06 2.82 2.06
C CYS A 287 -16.60 2.86 2.56
N ILE A 288 -15.96 1.71 2.72
CA ILE A 288 -14.55 1.63 3.14
C ILE A 288 -13.56 2.10 2.06
N PHE A 289 -14.03 2.29 0.80
CA PHE A 289 -13.20 2.72 -0.32
C PHE A 289 -13.25 4.24 -0.56
N CYS A 290 -14.45 4.82 -0.70
CA CYS A 290 -14.61 6.24 -1.03
C CYS A 290 -15.16 7.07 0.14
N GLN A 291 -15.42 6.45 1.28
CA GLN A 291 -15.99 7.08 2.48
C GLN A 291 -17.37 7.72 2.28
N HIS A 292 -18.08 7.38 1.20
CA HIS A 292 -19.47 7.79 1.01
C HIS A 292 -20.34 7.27 2.17
N GLU A 293 -21.18 8.15 2.72
CA GLU A 293 -22.07 7.84 3.83
C GLU A 293 -23.53 7.96 3.40
N GLN A 294 -24.36 7.05 3.89
CA GLN A 294 -25.81 7.12 3.72
C GLN A 294 -26.53 6.59 4.98
N LEU A 295 -27.75 7.08 5.21
CA LEU A 295 -28.55 6.70 6.38
C LEU A 295 -29.27 5.37 6.19
N GLU A 296 -29.74 5.13 4.98
CA GLU A 296 -30.54 3.96 4.64
C GLU A 296 -29.66 2.83 4.11
N GLU A 297 -30.14 1.61 4.28
CA GLU A 297 -29.51 0.43 3.72
C GLU A 297 -29.44 0.55 2.19
N PRO A 298 -28.26 0.32 1.57
CA PRO A 298 -28.13 0.36 0.13
C PRO A 298 -29.03 -0.68 -0.54
N ALA A 299 -29.87 -0.23 -1.47
CA ALA A 299 -30.58 -1.14 -2.36
C ALA A 299 -29.58 -2.03 -3.15
N PRO A 300 -29.89 -3.31 -3.38
CA PRO A 300 -29.06 -4.21 -4.17
C PRO A 300 -28.75 -3.60 -5.55
N LEU A 301 -27.54 -3.84 -6.07
CA LEU A 301 -27.21 -3.47 -7.45
C LEU A 301 -28.00 -4.30 -8.48
N TRP A 302 -28.24 -5.56 -8.16
CA TRP A 302 -28.93 -6.52 -9.01
C TRP A 302 -30.17 -7.00 -8.25
N GLY A 303 -31.32 -6.37 -8.50
CA GLY A 303 -32.58 -6.71 -7.83
C GLY A 303 -33.71 -5.76 -8.22
N GLU A 304 -34.74 -6.34 -8.83
CA GLU A 304 -35.93 -5.80 -9.49
C GLU A 304 -36.45 -4.45 -8.96
N GLU A 305 -36.54 -3.46 -9.85
CA GLU A 305 -37.55 -2.41 -9.73
C GLU A 305 -38.92 -3.10 -9.66
N ASN A 306 -39.51 -3.13 -8.47
CA ASN A 306 -40.94 -3.42 -8.31
C ASN A 306 -41.77 -2.22 -8.79
#